data_AF-N1PM50-F1
#
_entry.id   AF-N1PM50-F1
#
_cell.length_a   1.000
_cell.length_b   1.000
_cell.length_c   1.000
_cell.angle_alpha   90.00
_cell.angle_beta   90.00
_cell.angle_gamma   90.00
#
_symmetry.space_group_name_H-M   'P 1'
#
loop_
_entity.id
_entity.type
_entity.pdbx_description
1 polymer ?
#
loop_
_entity_poly.entity_id
_entity_poly.type
_entity_poly.pdbx_seq_one_letter_code
_entity_poly.pdbx_strand_id
1 'polypeptide(L)'
;MTGSAVLGGRGVTLARLAVIFLVIVGLFLLRDTWFPKAEEAYNKHVGDTKWSHGNHQDHEPSNKEAWEDSKARPVIPGTALEQPQHLDTSTVGQHPESPSAPETPNALPHYKLGDSSVAHKNKAECLHLPGADKVLVMLKTGATELYQKLPTHFVTTFQCVPNFNIYSDLEQSFGDVPIYDAIKPVSKKIREEHEDFQLYREIQKWEREGQDLGKLQGDSGWNLDKWKFLPMLHHAFETAADSIEWFVMIEADTSISWLNLLMYLKTMDPKKPYYLGAQNVIGDTTFAHGGSGIVISREAADVLEAARYNAGKELYDEKWEEQTALSCCGDGIVAEAFMAVEIPLTRAWPLIQGETINTVDFTDNHWCTPPVTFHHVTPIEVDNHWKFEKAWTDKHGWQEPYLFRDIFEHFLAQHVSVNRTHWNNLSSREKFVRPDLATTKDKPFEELELYEQKSIESPELCAAACMKKDDQCIQWMHTSGRCHLGRDIRLGKSDERENEHWECGWMPERIAAFKKKWEGCEIRWAG
;
A
#
# COMPACT_ATOMS: atom_id res chain seq x y z
N MET A 1 33.85 -68.43 23.61
CA MET A 1 33.48 -69.05 22.32
C MET A 1 32.12 -68.51 21.89
N THR A 2 31.76 -68.71 20.63
CA THR A 2 30.61 -68.08 19.93
C THR A 2 29.24 -68.32 20.56
N GLY A 3 28.36 -67.32 20.50
CA GLY A 3 26.93 -67.45 20.73
C GLY A 3 26.17 -66.34 20.00
N SER A 4 25.57 -66.66 18.85
CA SER A 4 24.80 -65.72 18.03
C SER A 4 23.31 -65.77 18.38
N ALA A 5 22.64 -64.62 18.36
CA ALA A 5 21.18 -64.52 18.38
C ALA A 5 20.72 -63.59 17.24
N VAL A 6 19.57 -63.89 16.62
CA VAL A 6 19.18 -63.33 15.31
C VAL A 6 18.15 -62.20 15.46
N LEU A 7 18.38 -61.09 14.75
CA LEU A 7 17.39 -60.01 14.60
C LEU A 7 16.32 -60.39 13.57
N GLY A 8 15.07 -60.53 14.03
CA GLY A 8 13.92 -60.85 13.17
C GLY A 8 13.33 -59.61 12.48
N GLY A 9 13.82 -59.28 11.28
CA GLY A 9 13.28 -58.18 10.49
C GLY A 9 11.87 -58.45 9.94
N ARG A 10 10.87 -57.66 10.39
CA ARG A 10 9.50 -57.67 9.83
C ARG A 10 9.45 -56.92 8.49
N GLY A 11 9.90 -57.56 7.42
CA GLY A 11 9.80 -57.02 6.06
C GLY A 11 8.36 -56.75 5.62
N VAL A 12 8.14 -55.68 4.86
CA VAL A 12 6.84 -55.38 4.23
C VAL A 12 6.59 -56.40 3.11
N THR A 13 5.51 -57.17 3.23
CA THR A 13 5.17 -58.18 2.21
C THR A 13 4.51 -57.54 0.99
N LEU A 14 4.71 -58.13 -0.20
CA LEU A 14 4.04 -57.72 -1.44
C LEU A 14 2.52 -57.65 -1.29
N ALA A 15 1.92 -58.52 -0.47
CA ALA A 15 0.49 -58.48 -0.15
C ALA A 15 0.06 -57.18 0.56
N ARG A 16 0.89 -56.59 1.43
CA ARG A 16 0.60 -55.29 2.07
C ARG A 16 0.69 -54.14 1.08
N LEU A 17 1.68 -54.16 0.19
CA LEU A 17 1.80 -53.17 -0.89
C LEU A 17 0.62 -53.26 -1.86
N ALA A 18 0.16 -54.46 -2.21
CA ALA A 18 -1.02 -54.67 -3.04
C ALA A 18 -2.30 -54.15 -2.37
N VAL A 19 -2.49 -54.36 -1.07
CA VAL A 19 -3.63 -53.79 -0.32
C VAL A 19 -3.58 -52.26 -0.30
N ILE A 20 -2.42 -51.65 -0.04
CA ILE A 20 -2.25 -50.19 -0.05
C ILE A 20 -2.54 -49.62 -1.45
N PHE A 21 -2.04 -50.26 -2.51
CA PHE A 21 -2.30 -49.87 -3.88
C PHE A 21 -3.80 -49.95 -4.23
N LEU A 22 -4.48 -51.04 -3.85
CA LEU A 22 -5.92 -51.20 -4.06
C LEU A 22 -6.76 -50.17 -3.28
N VAL A 23 -6.33 -49.76 -2.08
CA VAL A 23 -6.98 -48.67 -1.33
C VAL A 23 -6.79 -47.33 -2.04
N ILE A 24 -5.57 -47.00 -2.50
CA ILE A 24 -5.30 -45.75 -3.23
C ILE A 24 -6.08 -45.69 -4.55
N VAL A 25 -6.12 -46.80 -5.30
CA VAL A 25 -6.93 -46.92 -6.53
C VAL A 25 -8.43 -46.82 -6.21
N GLY A 26 -8.89 -47.40 -5.10
CA GLY A 26 -10.28 -47.26 -4.64
C GLY A 26 -10.65 -45.81 -4.31
N LEU A 27 -9.79 -45.08 -3.61
CA LEU A 27 -9.97 -43.66 -3.31
C LEU A 27 -9.99 -42.79 -4.58
N PHE A 28 -9.17 -43.13 -5.59
CA PHE A 28 -9.17 -42.42 -6.87
C PHE A 28 -10.42 -42.71 -7.72
N LEU A 29 -10.82 -43.98 -7.85
CA LEU A 29 -11.96 -44.39 -8.66
C LEU A 29 -13.32 -44.03 -8.04
N LEU A 30 -13.39 -43.91 -6.72
CA LEU A 30 -14.60 -43.48 -6.00
C LEU A 30 -14.58 -42.00 -5.62
N ARG A 31 -13.56 -41.21 -6.01
CA ARG A 31 -13.39 -39.83 -5.55
C ARG A 31 -14.68 -38.99 -5.67
N ASP A 32 -15.34 -39.11 -6.82
CA ASP A 32 -16.55 -38.36 -7.17
C ASP A 32 -17.84 -38.92 -6.50
N THR A 33 -17.75 -39.96 -5.66
CA THR A 33 -18.84 -40.42 -4.77
C THR A 33 -18.66 -40.02 -3.31
N TRP A 34 -17.45 -39.61 -2.90
CA TRP A 34 -17.15 -39.16 -1.52
C TRP A 34 -17.02 -37.63 -1.42
N PHE A 35 -16.63 -36.96 -2.50
CA PHE A 35 -16.56 -35.51 -2.60
C PHE A 35 -17.61 -34.99 -3.59
N PRO A 36 -18.53 -34.09 -3.17
CA PRO A 36 -19.41 -33.40 -4.12
C PRO A 36 -18.57 -32.50 -5.04
N LYS A 37 -19.03 -32.32 -6.28
CA LYS A 37 -18.34 -31.44 -7.24
C LYS A 37 -18.41 -29.99 -6.76
N ALA A 38 -17.27 -29.34 -6.63
CA ALA A 38 -17.17 -27.94 -6.14
C ALA A 38 -18.04 -26.95 -6.95
N GLU A 39 -18.28 -27.24 -8.23
CA GLU A 39 -19.15 -26.50 -9.13
C GLU A 39 -20.62 -26.42 -8.68
N GLU A 40 -21.15 -27.46 -8.02
CA GLU A 40 -22.56 -27.48 -7.60
C GLU A 40 -22.81 -26.74 -6.29
N ALA A 41 -21.78 -26.58 -5.45
CA ALA A 41 -21.86 -25.75 -4.25
C ALA A 41 -21.90 -24.25 -4.61
N TYR A 42 -21.02 -23.82 -5.53
CA TYR A 42 -20.94 -22.43 -5.99
C TYR A 42 -22.24 -21.94 -6.64
N ASN A 43 -22.78 -22.73 -7.59
CA ASN A 43 -23.99 -22.36 -8.32
C ASN A 43 -25.28 -22.35 -7.47
N LYS A 44 -25.24 -22.86 -6.23
CA LYS A 44 -26.40 -22.87 -5.32
C LYS A 44 -26.47 -21.66 -4.36
N HIS A 45 -25.55 -20.70 -4.46
CA HIS A 45 -25.63 -19.43 -3.72
C HIS A 45 -25.72 -18.18 -4.60
N VAL A 46 -25.44 -18.30 -5.90
CA VAL A 46 -25.66 -17.22 -6.89
C VAL A 46 -27.17 -17.08 -7.25
N GLY A 47 -28.02 -18.04 -6.88
CA GLY A 47 -29.44 -18.07 -7.27
C GLY A 47 -30.38 -17.14 -6.50
N ASP A 48 -30.10 -16.83 -5.22
CA ASP A 48 -31.06 -16.16 -4.33
C ASP A 48 -30.69 -14.71 -3.96
N THR A 49 -29.48 -14.24 -4.28
CA THR A 49 -29.03 -12.85 -4.04
C THR A 49 -29.42 -11.91 -5.19
N LYS A 50 -30.73 -11.76 -5.44
CA LYS A 50 -31.24 -10.66 -6.27
C LYS A 50 -30.92 -9.31 -5.62
N TRP A 51 -29.86 -8.64 -6.11
CA TRP A 51 -29.66 -7.21 -5.88
C TRP A 51 -30.90 -6.43 -6.35
N SER A 52 -31.62 -5.83 -5.41
CA SER A 52 -32.69 -4.89 -5.72
C SER A 52 -32.08 -3.56 -6.16
N HIS A 53 -31.94 -3.36 -7.47
CA HIS A 53 -31.75 -2.02 -8.02
C HIS A 53 -32.91 -1.13 -7.56
N GLY A 54 -32.61 -0.12 -6.75
CA GLY A 54 -33.59 0.86 -6.32
C GLY A 54 -34.05 1.69 -7.50
N ASN A 55 -35.35 1.67 -7.80
CA ASN A 55 -35.97 2.56 -8.78
C ASN A 55 -35.79 4.02 -8.32
N HIS A 56 -34.87 4.76 -8.92
CA HIS A 56 -35.04 6.20 -9.05
C HIS A 56 -36.12 6.46 -10.10
N GLN A 57 -37.34 6.70 -9.62
CA GLN A 57 -38.42 7.20 -10.47
C GLN A 57 -38.17 8.66 -10.84
N ASP A 58 -38.55 9.02 -12.06
CA ASP A 58 -38.40 10.38 -12.58
C ASP A 58 -39.22 11.40 -11.76
N HIS A 59 -38.57 12.48 -11.35
CA HIS A 59 -39.24 13.69 -10.86
C HIS A 59 -38.87 14.88 -11.75
N GLU A 60 -39.75 15.21 -12.69
CA GLU A 60 -39.72 16.50 -13.38
C GLU A 60 -39.91 17.66 -12.37
N PRO A 61 -39.04 18.67 -12.36
CA PRO A 61 -39.36 19.95 -11.76
C PRO A 61 -40.09 20.82 -12.79
N SER A 62 -41.40 20.67 -12.90
CA SER A 62 -42.21 21.64 -13.62
C SER A 62 -42.33 22.93 -12.82
N ASN A 63 -41.74 24.01 -13.33
CA ASN A 63 -42.39 25.33 -13.34
C ASN A 63 -41.70 26.30 -14.30
N LYS A 64 -42.52 27.13 -14.94
CA LYS A 64 -42.10 28.30 -15.71
C LYS A 64 -42.36 29.55 -14.87
N GLU A 65 -41.93 30.67 -15.44
CA GLU A 65 -42.13 32.06 -15.02
C GLU A 65 -41.03 32.59 -14.09
N ALA A 66 -40.45 33.78 -14.30
CA ALA A 66 -40.15 34.61 -15.48
C ALA A 66 -39.81 35.98 -14.92
N TRP A 67 -38.59 36.47 -15.13
CA TRP A 67 -38.34 37.90 -15.21
C TRP A 67 -37.31 38.17 -16.30
N GLU A 68 -37.50 39.26 -17.02
CA GLU A 68 -36.76 39.60 -18.23
C GLU A 68 -35.70 40.68 -17.99
N ASP A 69 -34.82 40.78 -18.98
CA ASP A 69 -34.06 41.95 -19.43
C ASP A 69 -32.99 42.56 -18.50
N SER A 70 -31.75 42.45 -18.95
CA SER A 70 -30.99 43.66 -19.31
C SER A 70 -29.89 43.34 -20.31
N LYS A 71 -29.99 43.94 -21.51
CA LYS A 71 -28.97 43.81 -22.57
C LYS A 71 -27.90 44.90 -22.45
N ALA A 72 -26.64 44.51 -22.41
CA ALA A 72 -25.49 45.37 -22.72
C ALA A 72 -24.49 44.62 -23.62
N ARG A 73 -23.67 45.35 -24.39
CA ARG A 73 -22.78 44.79 -25.44
C ARG A 73 -21.29 45.04 -25.15
N PRO A 74 -20.37 44.26 -25.75
CA PRO A 74 -18.93 44.30 -25.42
C PRO A 74 -18.20 45.49 -26.05
N VAL A 75 -17.02 45.83 -25.50
CA VAL A 75 -16.11 46.86 -26.04
C VAL A 75 -14.65 46.40 -25.97
N ILE A 76 -14.05 46.17 -27.15
CA ILE A 76 -12.61 46.06 -27.45
C ILE A 76 -12.47 46.65 -28.87
N PRO A 77 -11.64 47.69 -29.12
CA PRO A 77 -10.32 47.46 -29.75
C PRO A 77 -9.22 48.53 -29.47
N GLY A 78 -8.00 48.28 -29.97
CA GLY A 78 -6.83 49.18 -29.91
C GLY A 78 -5.65 48.53 -29.18
N THR A 79 -4.71 47.77 -29.76
CA THR A 79 -3.89 47.91 -30.99
C THR A 79 -3.04 49.18 -31.06
N ALA A 80 -1.77 49.05 -30.68
CA ALA A 80 -0.66 49.87 -31.17
C ALA A 80 0.60 48.98 -31.26
N LEU A 81 1.43 49.20 -32.30
CA LEU A 81 2.76 48.59 -32.45
C LEU A 81 3.81 49.64 -32.14
N GLU A 82 4.97 49.22 -31.62
CA GLU A 82 6.26 49.63 -32.18
C GLU A 82 7.39 48.68 -31.73
N GLN A 83 8.58 48.82 -32.34
CA GLN A 83 9.64 47.79 -32.36
C GLN A 83 11.01 48.34 -31.86
N PRO A 84 12.08 47.53 -31.76
CA PRO A 84 13.23 47.81 -30.88
C PRO A 84 14.30 48.68 -31.55
N GLN A 85 15.38 49.01 -30.82
CA GLN A 85 16.72 49.12 -31.41
C GLN A 85 17.87 48.92 -30.38
N HIS A 86 18.92 48.23 -30.86
CA HIS A 86 20.37 48.30 -30.58
C HIS A 86 20.95 48.49 -29.14
N LEU A 87 21.95 47.73 -28.64
CA LEU A 87 23.23 47.17 -29.17
C LEU A 87 24.44 48.09 -28.91
N ASP A 88 25.48 47.57 -28.24
CA ASP A 88 26.87 47.72 -28.73
C ASP A 88 27.85 46.67 -28.14
N THR A 89 29.06 46.53 -28.72
CA THR A 89 30.05 45.46 -28.42
C THR A 89 31.53 45.86 -28.54
N SER A 90 32.43 45.20 -27.78
CA SER A 90 33.90 45.08 -28.02
C SER A 90 34.52 44.04 -27.05
N THR A 91 35.43 43.07 -27.33
CA THR A 91 36.62 42.91 -28.21
C THR A 91 37.86 43.72 -27.74
N VAL A 92 39.15 43.29 -27.78
CA VAL A 92 39.91 42.04 -28.11
C VAL A 92 41.33 42.15 -27.46
N GLY A 93 42.27 41.19 -27.31
CA GLY A 93 42.40 39.74 -27.62
C GLY A 93 43.90 39.26 -27.68
N GLN A 94 44.14 37.96 -27.99
CA GLN A 94 45.40 37.32 -28.49
C GLN A 94 46.62 36.97 -27.56
N HIS A 95 46.87 35.65 -27.38
CA HIS A 95 48.10 34.82 -27.62
C HIS A 95 49.56 35.28 -27.29
N PRO A 96 50.56 34.35 -27.23
CA PRO A 96 50.63 32.98 -26.65
C PRO A 96 51.99 32.62 -25.97
N GLU A 97 52.09 31.56 -25.12
CA GLU A 97 53.35 30.76 -24.95
C GLU A 97 53.19 29.44 -24.15
N SER A 98 54.25 28.63 -24.05
CA SER A 98 54.36 27.30 -23.37
C SER A 98 55.85 26.84 -23.36
N PRO A 99 56.31 25.83 -22.58
CA PRO A 99 55.64 25.02 -21.54
C PRO A 99 56.43 24.85 -20.21
N SER A 100 55.76 24.40 -19.13
CA SER A 100 56.40 23.69 -18.00
C SER A 100 55.37 22.92 -17.15
N ALA A 101 55.77 21.79 -16.55
CA ALA A 101 54.94 20.95 -15.67
C ALA A 101 55.84 20.17 -14.68
N PRO A 102 55.31 19.46 -13.65
CA PRO A 102 53.92 19.42 -13.17
C PRO A 102 53.78 19.81 -11.67
N GLU A 103 52.57 20.14 -11.22
CA GLU A 103 52.20 20.14 -9.79
C GLU A 103 50.92 19.32 -9.54
N THR A 104 50.67 19.00 -8.26
CA THR A 104 49.81 17.89 -7.80
C THR A 104 48.30 18.08 -7.97
N PRO A 105 47.49 16.99 -7.96
CA PRO A 105 46.04 17.07 -8.11
C PRO A 105 45.36 17.93 -7.03
N ASN A 106 44.34 18.69 -7.44
CA ASN A 106 43.56 19.57 -6.56
C ASN A 106 42.88 18.81 -5.42
N ALA A 107 42.73 19.49 -4.28
CA ALA A 107 41.83 19.07 -3.21
C ALA A 107 40.37 19.05 -3.69
N LEU A 108 39.58 18.12 -3.15
CA LEU A 108 38.15 18.03 -3.42
C LEU A 108 37.41 19.30 -2.92
N PRO A 109 36.37 19.77 -3.62
CA PRO A 109 35.60 20.93 -3.17
C PRO A 109 34.89 20.60 -1.85
N HIS A 110 35.06 21.46 -0.84
CA HIS A 110 34.31 21.36 0.41
C HIS A 110 32.82 21.58 0.15
N TYR A 111 32.03 20.50 0.17
CA TYR A 111 30.60 20.59 0.36
C TYR A 111 30.33 21.30 1.68
N LYS A 112 29.64 22.45 1.64
CA LYS A 112 29.06 23.05 2.83
C LYS A 112 27.98 22.09 3.34
N LEU A 113 28.17 21.50 4.51
CA LEU A 113 27.04 20.93 5.24
C LEU A 113 26.01 22.05 5.49
N GLY A 114 24.73 21.71 5.40
CA GLY A 114 23.65 22.61 5.77
C GLY A 114 23.74 23.00 7.25
N ASP A 115 23.14 24.14 7.61
CA ASP A 115 23.15 24.65 8.98
C ASP A 115 22.42 23.65 9.91
N SER A 116 23.19 22.97 10.76
CA SER A 116 22.67 21.97 11.70
C SER A 116 21.71 22.58 12.72
N SER A 117 21.77 23.89 12.98
CA SER A 117 20.83 24.55 13.88
C SER A 117 19.39 24.58 13.35
N VAL A 118 19.19 24.50 12.03
CA VAL A 118 17.86 24.35 11.42
C VAL A 118 17.36 22.91 11.57
N ALA A 119 18.20 21.91 11.24
CA ALA A 119 17.84 20.51 11.39
C ALA A 119 17.49 20.14 12.86
N HIS A 120 18.26 20.64 13.83
CA HIS A 120 17.99 20.42 15.25
C HIS A 120 16.70 21.11 15.73
N LYS A 121 16.36 22.30 15.21
CA LYS A 121 15.08 22.96 15.51
C LYS A 121 13.90 22.17 14.96
N ASN A 122 13.94 21.82 13.67
CA ASN A 122 12.83 21.13 13.01
C ASN A 122 12.53 19.76 13.65
N LYS A 123 13.56 19.05 14.14
CA LYS A 123 13.39 17.82 14.93
C LYS A 123 12.74 18.07 16.30
N ALA A 124 13.19 19.10 17.03
CA ALA A 124 12.62 19.45 18.33
C ALA A 124 11.16 19.95 18.24
N GLU A 125 10.79 20.58 17.14
CA GLU A 125 9.43 21.06 16.90
C GLU A 125 8.44 19.90 16.65
N CYS A 126 8.79 18.94 15.79
CA CYS A 126 7.87 17.88 15.38
C CYS A 126 7.64 16.77 16.44
N LEU A 127 8.58 16.60 17.37
CA LEU A 127 8.45 15.71 18.55
C LEU A 127 7.47 16.26 19.62
N HIS A 128 7.08 17.53 19.52
CA HIS A 128 6.27 18.23 20.52
C HIS A 128 4.97 18.80 19.94
N LEU A 129 4.50 18.24 18.82
CA LEU A 129 3.22 18.59 18.22
C LEU A 129 2.06 18.15 19.14
N PRO A 130 0.93 18.90 19.18
CA PRO A 130 -0.20 18.55 20.03
C PRO A 130 -0.75 17.14 19.74
N GLY A 131 -0.59 16.22 20.71
CA GLY A 131 -1.02 14.83 20.60
C GLY A 131 0.08 13.83 20.18
N ALA A 132 1.25 14.29 19.75
CA ALA A 132 2.39 13.43 19.40
C ALA A 132 2.81 12.53 20.58
N ASP A 133 2.78 13.09 21.78
CA ASP A 133 3.07 12.44 23.06
C ASP A 133 2.13 11.29 23.41
N LYS A 134 0.95 11.24 22.78
CA LYS A 134 -0.12 10.27 23.06
C LYS A 134 -0.28 9.15 22.03
N VAL A 135 0.59 9.12 21.02
CA VAL A 135 0.58 8.10 19.96
C VAL A 135 1.73 7.14 20.22
N LEU A 136 1.44 5.83 20.18
CA LEU A 136 2.44 4.76 20.10
C LEU A 136 2.44 4.14 18.70
N VAL A 137 3.54 4.29 17.97
CA VAL A 137 3.72 3.64 16.66
C VAL A 137 4.31 2.24 16.85
N MET A 138 3.72 1.23 16.22
CA MET A 138 4.13 -0.16 16.27
C MET A 138 4.61 -0.58 14.89
N LEU A 139 5.92 -0.63 14.65
CA LEU A 139 6.49 -1.00 13.36
C LEU A 139 6.76 -2.52 13.32
N LYS A 140 6.06 -3.23 12.42
CA LYS A 140 6.27 -4.66 12.12
C LYS A 140 7.27 -4.84 10.99
N THR A 141 8.17 -5.83 11.13
CA THR A 141 9.08 -6.29 10.08
C THR A 141 9.42 -7.78 10.26
N GLY A 142 10.27 -8.33 9.41
CA GLY A 142 10.91 -9.64 9.60
C GLY A 142 12.43 -9.50 9.73
N ALA A 143 13.07 -10.36 10.51
CA ALA A 143 14.51 -10.31 10.78
C ALA A 143 15.37 -10.46 9.51
N THR A 144 14.80 -11.06 8.46
CA THR A 144 15.41 -11.26 7.15
C THR A 144 15.43 -9.99 6.28
N GLU A 145 14.58 -9.01 6.55
CA GLU A 145 14.48 -7.74 5.81
C GLU A 145 14.82 -6.49 6.66
N LEU A 146 14.91 -6.65 7.98
CA LEU A 146 15.06 -5.58 8.96
C LEU A 146 16.19 -4.60 8.61
N TYR A 147 17.39 -5.08 8.28
CA TYR A 147 18.53 -4.23 7.92
C TYR A 147 18.40 -3.53 6.54
N GLN A 148 17.43 -3.92 5.71
CA GLN A 148 17.15 -3.31 4.41
C GLN A 148 16.10 -2.19 4.54
N LYS A 149 15.08 -2.38 5.39
CA LYS A 149 13.93 -1.48 5.54
C LYS A 149 14.04 -0.54 6.75
N LEU A 150 14.30 -1.07 7.94
CA LEU A 150 14.24 -0.34 9.21
C LEU A 150 15.16 0.90 9.31
N PRO A 151 16.42 0.91 8.80
CA PRO A 151 17.33 2.04 9.00
C PRO A 151 16.79 3.39 8.51
N THR A 152 15.96 3.38 7.45
CA THR A 152 15.34 4.59 6.92
C THR A 152 14.40 5.25 7.93
N HIS A 153 13.57 4.47 8.64
CA HIS A 153 12.63 5.05 9.61
C HIS A 153 13.33 5.78 10.76
N PHE A 154 14.53 5.35 11.18
CA PHE A 154 15.33 6.09 12.17
C PHE A 154 15.84 7.45 11.66
N VAL A 155 16.04 7.61 10.36
CA VAL A 155 16.42 8.88 9.73
C VAL A 155 15.23 9.63 9.10
N THR A 156 14.01 9.10 9.19
CA THR A 156 12.77 9.74 8.73
C THR A 156 11.70 9.72 9.84
N THR A 157 10.77 8.74 9.84
CA THR A 157 9.60 8.63 10.72
C THR A 157 9.92 8.87 12.20
N PHE A 158 10.88 8.14 12.76
CA PHE A 158 11.28 8.22 14.17
C PHE A 158 12.14 9.46 14.49
N GLN A 159 12.25 10.42 13.58
CA GLN A 159 12.67 11.78 13.96
C GLN A 159 11.55 12.58 14.63
N CYS A 160 10.27 12.31 14.32
CA CYS A 160 9.13 13.05 14.88
C CYS A 160 8.19 12.22 15.76
N VAL A 161 8.23 10.89 15.67
CA VAL A 161 7.47 10.00 16.57
C VAL A 161 8.19 9.88 17.92
N PRO A 162 7.58 10.29 19.06
CA PRO A 162 8.24 10.22 20.36
C PRO A 162 8.11 8.85 21.04
N ASN A 163 7.03 8.10 20.81
CA ASN A 163 6.83 6.75 21.35
C ASN A 163 6.69 5.74 20.21
N PHE A 164 7.58 4.74 20.15
CA PHE A 164 7.48 3.65 19.18
C PHE A 164 8.02 2.33 19.73
N ASN A 165 7.40 1.23 19.30
CA ASN A 165 7.88 -0.14 19.49
C ASN A 165 8.21 -0.76 18.12
N ILE A 166 9.23 -1.62 18.06
CA ILE A 166 9.62 -2.34 16.84
C ILE A 166 9.46 -3.84 17.11
N TYR A 167 8.81 -4.54 16.18
CA TYR A 167 8.43 -5.95 16.32
C TYR A 167 8.94 -6.78 15.15
N SER A 168 9.50 -7.94 15.46
CA SER A 168 10.08 -8.90 14.50
C SER A 168 9.74 -10.35 14.90
N ASP A 169 10.11 -11.29 14.05
CA ASP A 169 10.19 -12.74 14.33
C ASP A 169 11.52 -13.16 15.01
N LEU A 170 12.22 -12.21 15.65
CA LEU A 170 13.46 -12.43 16.39
C LEU A 170 13.67 -11.32 17.44
N GLU A 171 13.97 -11.72 18.68
CA GLU A 171 14.41 -10.81 19.75
C GLU A 171 15.83 -10.31 19.44
N GLN A 172 16.00 -9.01 19.24
CA GLN A 172 17.30 -8.40 18.94
C GLN A 172 17.35 -6.91 19.32
N SER A 173 18.41 -6.20 18.97
CA SER A 173 18.47 -4.74 19.07
C SER A 173 19.08 -4.13 17.81
N PHE A 174 18.68 -2.90 17.50
CA PHE A 174 19.29 -2.08 16.44
C PHE A 174 19.93 -0.85 17.10
N GLY A 175 21.24 -0.95 17.36
CA GLY A 175 21.90 -0.04 18.30
C GLY A 175 21.30 -0.19 19.71
N ASP A 176 20.98 0.95 20.34
CA ASP A 176 20.37 1.00 21.67
C ASP A 176 18.85 0.72 21.68
N VAL A 177 18.24 0.48 20.51
CA VAL A 177 16.78 0.30 20.39
C VAL A 177 16.41 -1.19 20.42
N PRO A 178 15.54 -1.64 21.35
CA PRO A 178 15.09 -3.03 21.41
C PRO A 178 14.15 -3.38 20.27
N ILE A 179 14.17 -4.64 19.84
CA ILE A 179 13.30 -5.20 18.81
C ILE A 179 12.67 -6.47 19.37
N TYR A 180 11.38 -6.37 19.65
CA TYR A 180 10.62 -7.39 20.37
C TYR A 180 10.26 -8.56 19.46
N ASP A 181 10.43 -9.77 19.97
CA ASP A 181 9.99 -10.99 19.29
C ASP A 181 8.47 -11.14 19.45
N ALA A 182 7.72 -10.80 18.40
CA ALA A 182 6.27 -10.95 18.34
C ALA A 182 5.83 -12.41 18.23
N ILE A 183 6.74 -13.33 17.89
CA ILE A 183 6.43 -14.76 17.74
C ILE A 183 6.63 -15.51 19.07
N LYS A 184 7.64 -15.13 19.86
CA LYS A 184 7.99 -15.70 21.17
C LYS A 184 6.82 -15.95 22.16
N PRO A 185 5.76 -15.11 22.26
CA PRO A 185 4.60 -15.38 23.13
C PRO A 185 3.76 -16.59 22.70
N VAL A 186 3.69 -16.88 21.39
CA VAL A 186 2.89 -17.98 20.82
C VAL A 186 3.22 -19.31 21.52
N SER A 187 2.24 -20.18 21.69
CA SER A 187 2.38 -21.43 22.44
C SER A 187 3.56 -22.25 21.95
N LYS A 188 4.28 -22.83 22.92
CA LYS A 188 5.50 -23.58 22.65
C LYS A 188 5.27 -24.72 21.63
N LYS A 189 4.11 -25.38 21.73
CA LYS A 189 3.70 -26.46 20.83
C LYS A 189 3.60 -25.96 19.38
N ILE A 190 2.89 -24.87 19.12
CA ILE A 190 2.75 -24.30 17.78
C ILE A 190 4.13 -23.90 17.22
N ARG A 191 4.97 -23.23 18.01
CA ARG A 191 6.34 -22.86 17.58
C ARG A 191 7.27 -24.04 17.29
N GLU A 192 7.11 -25.17 17.97
CA GLU A 192 7.95 -26.36 17.74
C GLU A 192 7.40 -27.31 16.67
N GLU A 193 6.06 -27.43 16.53
CA GLU A 193 5.41 -28.44 15.69
C GLU A 193 4.79 -27.90 14.39
N HIS A 194 4.28 -26.66 14.37
CA HIS A 194 3.51 -26.15 13.22
C HIS A 194 4.41 -25.78 12.03
N GLU A 195 3.89 -25.88 10.80
CA GLU A 195 4.69 -25.78 9.58
C GLU A 195 5.08 -24.34 9.21
N ASP A 196 4.22 -23.36 9.48
CA ASP A 196 4.50 -21.92 9.34
C ASP A 196 5.78 -21.47 10.07
N PHE A 197 6.13 -22.15 11.17
CA PHE A 197 7.26 -21.81 12.02
C PHE A 197 8.58 -22.45 11.56
N GLN A 198 8.62 -23.06 10.36
CA GLN A 198 9.88 -23.49 9.73
C GLN A 198 10.86 -22.32 9.63
N LEU A 199 10.43 -21.18 9.07
CA LEU A 199 11.27 -19.99 8.94
C LEU A 199 11.71 -19.44 10.31
N TYR A 200 10.83 -19.40 11.31
CA TYR A 200 11.19 -18.97 12.67
C TYR A 200 12.29 -19.86 13.28
N ARG A 201 12.16 -21.19 13.14
CA ARG A 201 13.17 -22.15 13.60
C ARG A 201 14.50 -22.01 12.84
N GLU A 202 14.47 -21.60 11.58
CA GLU A 202 15.67 -21.31 10.78
C GLU A 202 16.32 -19.97 11.15
N ILE A 203 15.57 -18.88 11.27
CA ILE A 203 16.07 -17.57 11.75
C ILE A 203 16.79 -17.74 13.10
N GLN A 204 16.12 -18.38 14.05
CA GLN A 204 16.65 -18.67 15.39
C GLN A 204 17.91 -19.57 15.33
N LYS A 205 18.04 -20.45 14.34
CA LYS A 205 19.26 -21.25 14.13
C LYS A 205 20.40 -20.39 13.56
N TRP A 206 20.11 -19.60 12.52
CA TRP A 206 21.08 -18.78 11.80
C TRP A 206 21.67 -17.67 12.68
N GLU A 207 20.86 -17.05 13.54
CA GLU A 207 21.31 -16.10 14.57
C GLU A 207 22.40 -16.72 15.46
N ARG A 208 22.12 -17.86 16.11
CA ARG A 208 23.08 -18.59 16.97
C ARG A 208 24.34 -19.06 16.24
N GLU A 209 24.26 -19.24 14.92
CA GLU A 209 25.37 -19.63 14.06
C GLU A 209 26.13 -18.42 13.46
N GLY A 210 25.70 -17.19 13.75
CA GLY A 210 26.31 -15.95 13.24
C GLY A 210 26.13 -15.75 11.73
N GLN A 211 25.07 -16.32 11.15
CA GLN A 211 24.81 -16.28 9.71
C GLN A 211 23.98 -15.06 9.29
N ASP A 212 24.07 -14.72 8.00
CA ASP A 212 23.38 -13.60 7.38
C ASP A 212 21.90 -13.91 7.12
N LEU A 213 21.03 -13.45 8.02
CA LEU A 213 19.57 -13.62 7.95
C LEU A 213 18.94 -13.06 6.66
N GLY A 214 19.61 -12.12 5.96
CA GLY A 214 19.14 -11.61 4.68
C GLY A 214 19.02 -12.68 3.59
N LYS A 215 19.74 -13.79 3.73
CA LYS A 215 19.67 -14.93 2.80
C LYS A 215 18.49 -15.89 3.08
N LEU A 216 17.69 -15.64 4.11
CA LEU A 216 16.42 -16.32 4.39
C LEU A 216 15.20 -15.55 3.85
N GLN A 217 15.39 -14.48 3.08
CA GLN A 217 14.29 -13.81 2.37
C GLN A 217 13.69 -14.72 1.30
N GLY A 218 12.36 -14.82 1.27
CA GLY A 218 11.61 -15.62 0.30
C GLY A 218 10.14 -15.81 0.71
N ASP A 219 9.39 -16.52 -0.13
CA ASP A 219 7.92 -16.63 -0.04
C ASP A 219 7.39 -17.24 1.27
N SER A 220 8.23 -17.96 2.03
CA SER A 220 7.88 -18.52 3.34
C SER A 220 7.64 -17.48 4.43
N GLY A 221 8.04 -16.22 4.22
CA GLY A 221 7.84 -15.12 5.16
C GLY A 221 6.36 -14.89 5.51
N TRP A 222 5.47 -14.95 4.51
CA TRP A 222 4.04 -14.65 4.68
C TRP A 222 3.36 -15.56 5.72
N ASN A 223 3.62 -16.86 5.63
CA ASN A 223 3.01 -17.85 6.52
C ASN A 223 3.39 -17.68 7.99
N LEU A 224 4.61 -17.19 8.27
CA LEU A 224 5.03 -16.85 9.62
C LEU A 224 4.45 -15.50 10.07
N ASP A 225 4.38 -14.52 9.17
CA ASP A 225 4.08 -13.13 9.53
C ASP A 225 2.68 -12.93 10.13
N LYS A 226 1.66 -13.68 9.65
CA LYS A 226 0.31 -13.67 10.23
C LYS A 226 0.27 -13.92 11.75
N TRP A 227 1.24 -14.65 12.30
CA TRP A 227 1.32 -14.98 13.72
C TRP A 227 1.84 -13.83 14.61
N LYS A 228 2.39 -12.76 14.03
CA LYS A 228 2.91 -11.60 14.79
C LYS A 228 1.79 -10.70 15.33
N PHE A 229 0.67 -10.61 14.59
CA PHE A 229 -0.33 -9.54 14.70
C PHE A 229 -0.96 -9.40 16.09
N LEU A 230 -1.68 -10.42 16.60
CA LEU A 230 -2.29 -10.33 17.94
C LEU A 230 -1.24 -10.23 19.06
N PRO A 231 -0.17 -11.05 19.12
CA PRO A 231 0.84 -10.93 20.17
C PRO A 231 1.53 -9.56 20.26
N MET A 232 1.83 -8.90 19.12
CA MET A 232 2.44 -7.56 19.15
C MET A 232 1.48 -6.49 19.65
N LEU A 233 0.18 -6.60 19.34
CA LEU A 233 -0.87 -5.72 19.82
C LEU A 233 -1.07 -5.90 21.34
N HIS A 234 -1.25 -7.14 21.82
CA HIS A 234 -1.35 -7.43 23.26
C HIS A 234 -0.13 -6.90 24.03
N HIS A 235 1.09 -7.11 23.52
CA HIS A 235 2.30 -6.54 24.11
C HIS A 235 2.27 -4.99 24.13
N ALA A 236 1.81 -4.34 23.07
CA ALA A 236 1.71 -2.88 23.02
C ALA A 236 0.68 -2.36 24.03
N PHE A 237 -0.50 -2.97 24.10
CA PHE A 237 -1.59 -2.56 24.99
C PHE A 237 -1.20 -2.71 26.47
N GLU A 238 -0.50 -3.79 26.82
CA GLU A 238 0.01 -4.05 28.18
C GLU A 238 1.19 -3.15 28.58
N THR A 239 2.03 -2.69 27.64
CA THR A 239 3.27 -1.93 27.95
C THR A 239 3.17 -0.43 27.71
N ALA A 240 2.15 0.05 26.99
CA ALA A 240 1.95 1.47 26.72
C ALA A 240 1.48 2.23 27.97
N ALA A 241 2.13 3.37 28.24
CA ALA A 241 1.76 4.26 29.33
C ALA A 241 0.31 4.78 29.23
N ASP A 242 -0.28 5.11 30.37
CA ASP A 242 -1.65 5.64 30.53
C ASP A 242 -1.93 6.89 29.68
N SER A 243 -0.89 7.62 29.26
CA SER A 243 -1.00 8.80 28.39
C SER A 243 -1.18 8.47 26.91
N ILE A 244 -1.00 7.21 26.50
CA ILE A 244 -1.20 6.76 25.12
C ILE A 244 -2.71 6.61 24.86
N GLU A 245 -3.23 7.51 24.02
CA GLU A 245 -4.63 7.54 23.56
C GLU A 245 -4.83 6.76 22.24
N TRP A 246 -3.74 6.54 21.47
CA TRP A 246 -3.79 5.91 20.15
C TRP A 246 -2.59 4.98 19.89
N PHE A 247 -2.90 3.81 19.35
CA PHE A 247 -1.94 2.81 18.85
C PHE A 247 -1.98 2.79 17.32
N VAL A 248 -0.82 2.85 16.66
CA VAL A 248 -0.71 2.96 15.20
C VAL A 248 0.24 1.90 14.66
N MET A 249 -0.30 0.84 14.07
CA MET A 249 0.47 -0.21 13.40
C MET A 249 0.89 0.25 11.99
N ILE A 250 2.15 0.02 11.65
CA ILE A 250 2.70 0.16 10.29
C ILE A 250 3.68 -0.98 9.99
N GLU A 251 3.96 -1.22 8.72
CA GLU A 251 5.02 -2.14 8.29
C GLU A 251 6.26 -1.36 7.82
N ALA A 252 7.41 -2.04 7.73
CA ALA A 252 8.68 -1.40 7.39
C ALA A 252 8.79 -0.92 5.91
N ASP A 253 7.78 -1.19 5.09
CA ASP A 253 7.55 -0.61 3.75
C ASP A 253 6.21 0.17 3.70
N THR A 254 5.80 0.73 4.83
CA THR A 254 4.69 1.68 4.95
C THR A 254 5.21 3.05 5.37
N SER A 255 5.16 4.01 4.45
CA SER A 255 5.37 5.43 4.78
C SER A 255 4.13 5.99 5.49
N ILE A 256 4.37 6.89 6.44
CA ILE A 256 3.32 7.57 7.22
C ILE A 256 3.57 9.09 7.24
N SER A 257 2.51 9.86 7.03
CA SER A 257 2.50 11.31 7.28
C SER A 257 2.26 11.56 8.76
N TRP A 258 3.24 12.14 9.45
CA TRP A 258 3.07 12.49 10.86
C TRP A 258 2.12 13.68 11.02
N LEU A 259 2.16 14.62 10.07
CA LEU A 259 1.23 15.76 10.01
C LEU A 259 -0.21 15.29 9.87
N ASN A 260 -0.53 14.55 8.80
CA ASN A 260 -1.91 14.16 8.49
C ASN A 260 -2.44 13.13 9.50
N LEU A 261 -1.59 12.26 10.07
CA LEU A 261 -1.98 11.38 11.18
C LEU A 261 -2.47 12.20 12.37
N LEU A 262 -1.65 13.09 12.93
CA LEU A 262 -2.01 13.84 14.14
C LEU A 262 -3.23 14.74 13.91
N MET A 263 -3.38 15.30 12.71
CA MET A 263 -4.57 16.06 12.34
C MET A 263 -5.82 15.18 12.21
N TYR A 264 -5.71 13.94 11.71
CA TYR A 264 -6.81 12.99 11.63
C TYR A 264 -7.25 12.51 13.02
N LEU A 265 -6.32 12.07 13.88
CA LEU A 265 -6.62 11.61 15.23
C LEU A 265 -7.32 12.69 16.07
N LYS A 266 -6.95 13.97 15.87
CA LYS A 266 -7.56 15.15 16.50
C LYS A 266 -9.05 15.35 16.14
N THR A 267 -9.57 14.68 15.11
CA THR A 267 -11.01 14.70 14.74
C THR A 267 -11.87 13.71 15.53
N MET A 268 -11.25 12.81 16.31
CA MET A 268 -11.91 11.68 16.97
C MET A 268 -11.74 11.73 18.49
N ASP A 269 -12.57 10.97 19.20
CA ASP A 269 -12.53 10.83 20.66
C ASP A 269 -11.92 9.47 21.03
N PRO A 270 -10.71 9.41 21.61
CA PRO A 270 -10.02 8.14 21.92
C PRO A 270 -10.72 7.31 23.02
N LYS A 271 -11.76 7.85 23.66
CA LYS A 271 -12.64 7.15 24.62
C LYS A 271 -13.83 6.45 23.95
N LYS A 272 -13.75 6.23 22.65
CA LYS A 272 -14.69 5.42 21.87
C LYS A 272 -13.91 4.29 21.20
N PRO A 273 -14.47 3.08 21.12
CA PRO A 273 -13.75 1.93 20.58
C PRO A 273 -13.63 2.03 19.05
N TYR A 274 -12.55 2.66 18.60
CA TYR A 274 -12.15 2.73 17.19
C TYR A 274 -11.10 1.66 16.88
N TYR A 275 -11.45 0.78 15.94
CA TYR A 275 -10.53 -0.03 15.13
C TYR A 275 -10.62 0.51 13.69
N LEU A 276 -9.52 1.05 13.17
CA LEU A 276 -9.49 1.90 11.97
C LEU A 276 -8.48 1.38 10.94
N GLY A 277 -8.83 1.46 9.65
CA GLY A 277 -7.88 1.24 8.57
C GLY A 277 -8.51 1.15 7.18
N ALA A 278 -7.72 0.74 6.20
CA ALA A 278 -8.18 0.49 4.83
C ALA A 278 -8.99 -0.81 4.77
N GLN A 279 -10.27 -0.74 4.35
CA GLN A 279 -11.14 -1.91 4.35
C GLN A 279 -10.80 -2.94 3.26
N ASN A 280 -10.52 -4.17 3.69
CA ASN A 280 -10.54 -5.39 2.88
C ASN A 280 -11.63 -6.35 3.40
N VAL A 281 -11.96 -7.40 2.63
CA VAL A 281 -12.99 -8.40 2.98
C VAL A 281 -12.50 -9.82 2.67
N ILE A 282 -12.64 -10.73 3.63
CA ILE A 282 -12.40 -12.18 3.50
C ILE A 282 -13.61 -12.89 4.09
N GLY A 283 -14.35 -13.65 3.26
CA GLY A 283 -15.63 -14.22 3.68
C GLY A 283 -16.61 -13.13 4.11
N ASP A 284 -17.16 -13.26 5.32
CA ASP A 284 -18.02 -12.25 5.95
C ASP A 284 -17.21 -11.21 6.78
N THR A 285 -15.92 -11.44 7.02
CA THR A 285 -15.05 -10.58 7.83
C THR A 285 -14.57 -9.37 7.01
N THR A 286 -14.93 -8.16 7.46
CA THR A 286 -14.37 -6.89 6.96
C THR A 286 -13.27 -6.41 7.92
N PHE A 287 -12.05 -6.17 7.42
CA PHE A 287 -10.86 -5.93 8.23
C PHE A 287 -10.02 -4.75 7.74
N ALA A 288 -9.22 -4.16 8.63
CA ALA A 288 -8.18 -3.20 8.26
C ALA A 288 -6.98 -3.95 7.67
N HIS A 289 -6.63 -3.67 6.41
CA HIS A 289 -5.45 -4.28 5.77
C HIS A 289 -4.15 -3.91 6.51
N GLY A 290 -3.40 -4.91 6.97
CA GLY A 290 -2.23 -4.73 7.83
C GLY A 290 -1.16 -3.80 7.25
N GLY A 291 -0.78 -4.04 6.00
CA GLY A 291 0.22 -3.23 5.28
C GLY A 291 -0.17 -1.76 5.11
N SER A 292 -1.46 -1.49 4.88
CA SER A 292 -1.98 -0.11 4.79
C SER A 292 -1.82 0.69 6.09
N GLY A 293 -1.62 -0.01 7.22
CA GLY A 293 -1.61 0.52 8.56
C GLY A 293 -2.95 0.37 9.26
N ILE A 294 -2.91 0.24 10.59
CA ILE A 294 -4.08 0.08 11.46
C ILE A 294 -3.98 1.09 12.60
N VAL A 295 -5.06 1.80 12.90
CA VAL A 295 -5.16 2.70 14.06
C VAL A 295 -6.16 2.13 15.07
N ILE A 296 -5.78 2.09 16.35
CA ILE A 296 -6.59 1.53 17.44
C ILE A 296 -6.63 2.56 18.57
N SER A 297 -7.84 2.94 19.00
CA SER A 297 -8.05 3.78 20.18
C SER A 297 -7.68 3.07 21.48
N ARG A 298 -7.32 3.83 22.51
CA ARG A 298 -7.15 3.33 23.89
C ARG A 298 -8.39 2.54 24.38
N GLU A 299 -9.60 3.05 24.17
CA GLU A 299 -10.84 2.34 24.55
C GLU A 299 -10.95 0.95 23.88
N ALA A 300 -10.66 0.85 22.58
CA ALA A 300 -10.72 -0.44 21.88
C ALA A 300 -9.67 -1.43 22.38
N ALA A 301 -8.44 -0.96 22.64
CA ALA A 301 -7.36 -1.76 23.21
C ALA A 301 -7.73 -2.30 24.61
N ASP A 302 -8.24 -1.42 25.48
CA ASP A 302 -8.60 -1.76 26.86
C ASP A 302 -9.80 -2.73 26.92
N VAL A 303 -10.78 -2.61 26.00
CA VAL A 303 -11.89 -3.56 25.86
C VAL A 303 -11.41 -4.94 25.39
N LEU A 304 -10.49 -5.00 24.42
CA LEU A 304 -9.95 -6.26 23.93
C LEU A 304 -9.11 -6.96 25.01
N GLU A 305 -8.25 -6.22 25.71
CA GLU A 305 -7.51 -6.73 26.86
C GLU A 305 -8.46 -7.19 27.97
N ALA A 306 -9.50 -6.43 28.32
CA ALA A 306 -10.45 -6.84 29.34
C ALA A 306 -11.12 -8.19 29.01
N ALA A 307 -11.48 -8.44 27.75
CA ALA A 307 -11.99 -9.74 27.32
C ALA A 307 -10.94 -10.87 27.50
N ARG A 308 -9.67 -10.59 27.16
CA ARG A 308 -8.53 -11.50 27.30
C ARG A 308 -8.19 -11.82 28.78
N TYR A 309 -8.17 -10.82 29.65
CA TYR A 309 -8.03 -11.01 31.10
C TYR A 309 -9.19 -11.82 31.70
N ASN A 310 -10.44 -11.54 31.29
CA ASN A 310 -11.62 -12.24 31.80
C ASN A 310 -11.73 -13.71 31.35
N ALA A 311 -11.21 -14.05 30.16
CA ALA A 311 -11.12 -15.43 29.68
C ALA A 311 -9.94 -16.22 30.30
N GLY A 312 -8.94 -15.51 30.84
CA GLY A 312 -7.61 -16.05 31.12
C GLY A 312 -6.73 -15.97 29.88
N LYS A 313 -5.56 -15.33 30.00
CA LYS A 313 -4.70 -14.99 28.85
C LYS A 313 -4.35 -16.21 28.02
N GLU A 314 -3.88 -17.27 28.66
CA GLU A 314 -3.43 -18.49 28.01
C GLU A 314 -4.56 -19.15 27.19
N LEU A 315 -5.79 -19.19 27.72
CA LEU A 315 -6.95 -19.76 27.03
C LEU A 315 -7.46 -18.87 25.88
N TYR A 316 -7.36 -17.55 26.05
CA TYR A 316 -7.70 -16.59 24.99
C TYR A 316 -6.68 -16.67 23.84
N ASP A 317 -5.39 -16.71 24.18
CA ASP A 317 -4.29 -16.76 23.21
C ASP A 317 -4.32 -18.11 22.45
N GLU A 318 -4.45 -19.25 23.14
CA GLU A 318 -4.61 -20.57 22.50
C GLU A 318 -5.80 -20.62 21.51
N LYS A 319 -6.95 -20.02 21.86
CA LYS A 319 -8.12 -19.95 20.97
C LYS A 319 -7.82 -19.19 19.67
N TRP A 320 -7.10 -18.07 19.75
CA TRP A 320 -6.76 -17.29 18.55
C TRP A 320 -5.58 -17.87 17.77
N GLU A 321 -4.67 -18.61 18.41
CA GLU A 321 -3.68 -19.44 17.72
C GLU A 321 -4.35 -20.51 16.85
N GLU A 322 -5.40 -21.18 17.34
CA GLU A 322 -6.17 -22.14 16.53
C GLU A 322 -6.82 -21.50 15.30
N GLN A 323 -7.35 -20.26 15.40
CA GLN A 323 -7.88 -19.54 14.24
C GLN A 323 -6.75 -19.08 13.29
N THR A 324 -5.63 -18.61 13.84
CA THR A 324 -4.47 -18.15 13.06
C THR A 324 -3.83 -19.27 12.25
N ALA A 325 -3.84 -20.51 12.76
CA ALA A 325 -3.43 -21.70 12.01
C ALA A 325 -4.28 -21.89 10.74
N LEU A 326 -5.58 -21.68 10.82
CA LEU A 326 -6.55 -21.89 9.73
C LEU A 326 -6.69 -20.70 8.78
N SER A 327 -6.31 -19.49 9.19
CA SER A 327 -6.36 -18.27 8.39
C SER A 327 -5.15 -18.10 7.46
N CYS A 328 -5.37 -17.38 6.35
CA CYS A 328 -4.30 -16.87 5.48
C CYS A 328 -3.57 -15.65 6.05
N CYS A 329 -4.22 -14.91 6.96
CA CYS A 329 -4.05 -13.48 7.08
C CYS A 329 -4.26 -13.03 8.54
N GLY A 330 -3.23 -12.42 9.14
CA GLY A 330 -3.22 -12.08 10.58
C GLY A 330 -4.02 -10.82 10.92
N ASP A 331 -4.14 -9.89 9.98
CA ASP A 331 -5.00 -8.71 10.06
C ASP A 331 -6.50 -9.07 10.04
N GLY A 332 -6.88 -10.10 9.29
CA GLY A 332 -8.21 -10.73 9.38
C GLY A 332 -8.51 -11.27 10.78
N ILE A 333 -7.54 -11.94 11.42
CA ILE A 333 -7.68 -12.43 12.81
C ILE A 333 -7.82 -11.28 13.81
N VAL A 334 -7.11 -10.16 13.61
CA VAL A 334 -7.28 -8.95 14.43
C VAL A 334 -8.70 -8.40 14.31
N ALA A 335 -9.29 -8.37 13.11
CA ALA A 335 -10.68 -7.95 12.93
C ALA A 335 -11.67 -8.90 13.60
N GLU A 336 -11.46 -10.22 13.53
CA GLU A 336 -12.29 -11.21 14.23
C GLU A 336 -12.19 -11.07 15.76
N ALA A 337 -11.01 -10.73 16.28
CA ALA A 337 -10.81 -10.45 17.70
C ALA A 337 -11.57 -9.20 18.17
N PHE A 338 -11.54 -8.11 17.40
CA PHE A 338 -12.34 -6.91 17.69
C PHE A 338 -13.85 -7.14 17.50
N MET A 339 -14.26 -7.86 16.46
CA MET A 339 -15.67 -8.24 16.26
C MET A 339 -16.21 -9.13 17.39
N ALA A 340 -15.38 -9.99 17.98
CA ALA A 340 -15.74 -10.81 19.13
C ALA A 340 -15.96 -10.01 20.43
N VAL A 341 -15.60 -8.72 20.46
CA VAL A 341 -15.91 -7.76 21.53
C VAL A 341 -16.82 -6.62 21.04
N GLU A 342 -17.58 -6.86 19.97
CA GLU A 342 -18.56 -5.93 19.35
C GLU A 342 -17.95 -4.62 18.78
N ILE A 343 -16.66 -4.63 18.42
CA ILE A 343 -15.95 -3.49 17.82
C ILE A 343 -15.76 -3.75 16.30
N PRO A 344 -16.57 -3.14 15.42
CA PRO A 344 -16.42 -3.28 13.97
C PRO A 344 -15.33 -2.37 13.39
N LEU A 345 -14.86 -2.69 12.19
CA LEU A 345 -13.99 -1.79 11.42
C LEU A 345 -14.68 -0.46 11.14
N THR A 346 -14.09 0.61 11.66
CA THR A 346 -14.33 1.98 11.20
C THR A 346 -13.46 2.23 9.96
N ARG A 347 -14.08 2.54 8.83
CA ARG A 347 -13.35 2.73 7.56
C ARG A 347 -12.53 4.02 7.59
N ALA A 348 -11.28 3.91 7.14
CA ALA A 348 -10.35 5.04 7.05
C ALA A 348 -9.72 5.21 5.65
N TRP A 349 -10.09 4.38 4.67
CA TRP A 349 -9.72 4.62 3.27
C TRP A 349 -10.45 5.86 2.73
N PRO A 350 -9.83 6.75 1.93
CA PRO A 350 -8.47 6.66 1.40
C PRO A 350 -7.40 7.42 2.22
N LEU A 351 -7.69 7.83 3.46
CA LEU A 351 -6.68 8.44 4.33
C LEU A 351 -5.61 7.40 4.69
N ILE A 352 -6.05 6.24 5.21
CA ILE A 352 -5.23 5.04 5.41
C ILE A 352 -5.46 4.13 4.21
N GLN A 353 -4.40 3.80 3.46
CA GLN A 353 -4.55 3.09 2.18
C GLN A 353 -3.27 2.30 1.80
N GLY A 354 -3.43 1.30 0.91
CA GLY A 354 -2.43 0.26 0.65
C GLY A 354 -1.60 0.39 -0.63
N GLU A 355 -1.87 1.40 -1.46
CA GLU A 355 -1.18 1.65 -2.72
C GLU A 355 0.05 2.56 -2.53
N THR A 356 0.95 2.54 -3.51
CA THR A 356 2.03 3.53 -3.65
C THR A 356 1.51 4.83 -4.28
N ILE A 357 2.25 5.94 -4.16
CA ILE A 357 1.94 7.18 -4.91
C ILE A 357 1.81 6.92 -6.43
N ASN A 358 2.54 5.93 -6.96
CA ASN A 358 2.50 5.59 -8.37
C ASN A 358 1.21 4.83 -8.78
N THR A 359 0.61 4.06 -7.86
CA THR A 359 -0.46 3.10 -8.16
C THR A 359 -1.86 3.52 -7.69
N VAL A 360 -1.96 4.47 -6.75
CA VAL A 360 -3.23 5.16 -6.38
C VAL A 360 -3.95 5.69 -7.62
N ASP A 361 -5.26 5.40 -7.74
CA ASP A 361 -6.16 6.14 -8.62
C ASP A 361 -6.43 7.54 -8.09
N PHE A 362 -5.92 8.59 -8.72
CA PHE A 362 -6.24 9.97 -8.34
C PHE A 362 -7.64 10.34 -8.86
N THR A 363 -8.64 9.82 -8.14
CA THR A 363 -10.09 9.95 -8.36
C THR A 363 -10.72 10.98 -7.43
N ASP A 364 -12.01 11.24 -7.58
CA ASP A 364 -12.76 12.15 -6.71
C ASP A 364 -13.00 11.61 -5.28
N ASN A 365 -12.69 10.33 -5.02
CA ASN A 365 -12.56 9.78 -3.68
C ASN A 365 -11.27 10.23 -2.97
N HIS A 366 -10.17 10.37 -3.72
CA HIS A 366 -8.86 10.72 -3.19
C HIS A 366 -8.61 12.24 -3.15
N TRP A 367 -8.95 12.97 -4.21
CA TRP A 367 -8.41 14.32 -4.49
C TRP A 367 -8.42 15.33 -3.33
N CYS A 368 -9.45 15.26 -2.48
CA CYS A 368 -9.73 16.21 -1.40
C CYS A 368 -9.61 15.57 0.01
N THR A 369 -9.01 14.39 0.14
CA THR A 369 -8.66 13.78 1.44
C THR A 369 -7.16 13.95 1.74
N PRO A 370 -6.76 13.97 3.02
CA PRO A 370 -5.37 13.97 3.44
C PRO A 370 -4.81 12.54 3.52
N PRO A 371 -3.82 12.14 2.70
CA PRO A 371 -3.18 10.83 2.83
C PRO A 371 -2.39 10.73 4.13
N VAL A 372 -2.66 9.67 4.89
CA VAL A 372 -1.96 9.31 6.14
C VAL A 372 -0.90 8.24 5.86
N THR A 373 -1.17 7.26 4.99
CA THR A 373 -0.21 6.19 4.64
C THR A 373 -0.05 5.94 3.13
N PHE A 374 1.11 5.40 2.75
CA PHE A 374 1.32 4.67 1.48
C PHE A 374 2.18 3.43 1.77
N HIS A 375 1.78 2.27 1.23
CA HIS A 375 2.39 0.96 1.48
C HIS A 375 3.08 0.40 0.22
N HIS A 376 3.80 -0.72 0.37
CA HIS A 376 4.73 -1.29 -0.62
C HIS A 376 5.80 -0.28 -1.09
N VAL A 377 6.11 0.72 -0.26
CA VAL A 377 7.08 1.79 -0.61
C VAL A 377 8.50 1.36 -0.29
N THR A 378 9.41 1.61 -1.22
CA THR A 378 10.83 1.36 -1.00
C THR A 378 11.42 2.32 0.05
N PRO A 379 12.56 1.98 0.67
CA PRO A 379 13.33 2.91 1.50
C PRO A 379 13.62 4.28 0.87
N ILE A 380 13.68 4.35 -0.47
CA ILE A 380 13.87 5.59 -1.23
C ILE A 380 12.58 6.41 -1.28
N GLU A 381 11.43 5.76 -1.44
CA GLU A 381 10.12 6.41 -1.42
C GLU A 381 9.75 6.92 -0.02
N VAL A 382 10.04 6.16 1.05
CA VAL A 382 9.89 6.63 2.44
C VAL A 382 10.68 7.94 2.69
N ASP A 383 11.92 8.02 2.22
CA ASP A 383 12.76 9.22 2.30
C ASP A 383 12.22 10.38 1.41
N ASN A 384 11.71 10.10 0.21
CA ASN A 384 11.08 11.11 -0.64
C ASN A 384 9.77 11.65 -0.04
N HIS A 385 8.93 10.80 0.56
CA HIS A 385 7.67 11.21 1.19
C HIS A 385 7.95 12.05 2.45
N TRP A 386 8.96 11.67 3.24
CA TRP A 386 9.47 12.45 4.36
C TRP A 386 10.00 13.83 3.94
N LYS A 387 10.79 13.91 2.87
CA LYS A 387 11.27 15.18 2.30
C LYS A 387 10.11 16.07 1.83
N PHE A 388 9.07 15.48 1.25
CA PHE A 388 7.85 16.21 0.87
C PHE A 388 7.11 16.76 2.10
N GLU A 389 6.84 15.93 3.13
CA GLU A 389 6.20 16.41 4.38
C GLU A 389 7.05 17.51 5.04
N LYS A 390 8.38 17.38 5.03
CA LYS A 390 9.26 18.42 5.59
C LYS A 390 9.24 19.71 4.79
N ALA A 391 9.27 19.65 3.45
CA ALA A 391 9.15 20.84 2.60
C ALA A 391 7.75 21.49 2.69
N TRP A 392 6.70 20.70 2.92
CA TRP A 392 5.35 21.19 3.16
C TRP A 392 5.25 21.93 4.50
N THR A 393 5.69 21.29 5.58
CA THR A 393 5.62 21.85 6.95
C THR A 393 6.54 23.05 7.14
N ASP A 394 7.70 23.09 6.48
CA ASP A 394 8.58 24.27 6.49
C ASP A 394 7.97 25.49 5.72
N LYS A 395 6.93 25.27 4.89
CA LYS A 395 6.22 26.31 4.12
C LYS A 395 4.88 26.74 4.73
N HIS A 396 4.10 25.80 5.26
CA HIS A 396 2.72 26.02 5.76
C HIS A 396 2.58 25.85 7.27
N GLY A 397 3.60 25.32 7.96
CA GLY A 397 3.54 24.93 9.36
C GLY A 397 2.79 23.61 9.60
N TRP A 398 2.79 23.17 10.85
CA TRP A 398 2.20 21.88 11.26
C TRP A 398 0.69 21.92 11.55
N GLN A 399 -0.06 22.86 10.95
CA GLN A 399 -1.52 22.99 11.15
C GLN A 399 -2.32 23.05 9.84
N GLU A 400 -1.67 22.96 8.68
CA GLU A 400 -2.29 22.92 7.36
C GLU A 400 -1.93 21.59 6.68
N PRO A 401 -2.89 20.68 6.42
CA PRO A 401 -2.63 19.36 5.85
C PRO A 401 -2.35 19.45 4.36
N TYR A 402 -1.58 18.51 3.82
CA TYR A 402 -1.55 18.26 2.38
C TYR A 402 -2.56 17.19 1.98
N LEU A 403 -3.17 17.32 0.80
CA LEU A 403 -4.15 16.38 0.26
C LEU A 403 -3.55 15.57 -0.90
N PHE A 404 -4.29 14.59 -1.43
CA PHE A 404 -3.86 13.86 -2.63
C PHE A 404 -3.64 14.78 -3.85
N ARG A 405 -4.35 15.90 -3.98
CA ARG A 405 -4.06 16.90 -5.04
C ARG A 405 -2.63 17.46 -4.92
N ASP A 406 -2.14 17.68 -3.71
CA ASP A 406 -0.83 18.29 -3.46
C ASP A 406 0.30 17.27 -3.68
N ILE A 407 0.04 15.99 -3.34
CA ILE A 407 0.84 14.84 -3.77
C ILE A 407 0.86 14.73 -5.31
N PHE A 408 -0.28 14.88 -5.99
CA PHE A 408 -0.36 14.81 -7.44
C PHE A 408 0.47 15.92 -8.11
N GLU A 409 0.35 17.18 -7.67
CA GLU A 409 1.13 18.28 -8.23
C GLU A 409 2.65 18.08 -8.05
N HIS A 410 3.09 17.49 -6.93
CA HIS A 410 4.50 17.26 -6.66
C HIS A 410 5.08 16.05 -7.39
N PHE A 411 4.40 14.90 -7.32
CA PHE A 411 4.94 13.61 -7.78
C PHE A 411 4.47 13.20 -9.19
N LEU A 412 3.24 13.52 -9.59
CA LEU A 412 2.64 13.01 -10.83
C LEU A 412 2.53 14.03 -11.96
N ALA A 413 2.25 15.30 -11.69
CA ALA A 413 1.80 16.26 -12.71
C ALA A 413 2.78 16.47 -13.88
N GLN A 414 4.10 16.44 -13.62
CA GLN A 414 5.14 16.50 -14.66
C GLN A 414 5.34 15.17 -15.41
N HIS A 415 4.81 14.06 -14.90
CA HIS A 415 5.05 12.71 -15.38
C HIS A 415 3.88 12.13 -16.19
N VAL A 416 2.67 12.62 -15.96
CA VAL A 416 1.43 12.30 -16.70
C VAL A 416 1.06 13.36 -17.77
N SER A 417 1.97 14.29 -18.07
CA SER A 417 1.82 15.30 -19.12
C SER A 417 2.40 14.87 -20.49
N VAL A 418 3.01 13.69 -20.56
CA VAL A 418 3.72 13.14 -21.72
C VAL A 418 3.39 11.66 -21.91
N ASN A 419 3.42 11.18 -23.15
CA ASN A 419 3.42 9.74 -23.43
C ASN A 419 4.75 9.11 -23.02
N ARG A 420 4.75 7.80 -22.76
CA ARG A 420 5.92 7.02 -22.37
C ARG A 420 5.98 5.70 -23.15
N THR A 421 7.18 5.19 -23.35
CA THR A 421 7.42 3.82 -23.82
C THR A 421 8.04 2.99 -22.69
N HIS A 422 7.92 1.67 -22.78
CA HIS A 422 8.35 0.73 -21.73
C HIS A 422 7.75 1.08 -20.35
N TRP A 423 6.46 1.43 -20.33
CA TRP A 423 5.79 1.96 -19.16
C TRP A 423 4.33 1.52 -19.06
N ASN A 424 3.99 0.86 -17.95
CA ASN A 424 2.67 0.34 -17.65
C ASN A 424 1.96 1.26 -16.64
N ASN A 425 1.00 2.07 -17.12
CA ASN A 425 0.20 2.99 -16.30
C ASN A 425 -1.04 2.33 -15.64
N LEU A 426 -1.15 1.00 -15.65
CA LEU A 426 -2.25 0.21 -15.08
C LEU A 426 -3.63 0.41 -15.75
N SER A 427 -3.69 1.01 -16.94
CA SER A 427 -4.94 1.10 -17.72
C SER A 427 -5.53 -0.29 -17.96
N SER A 428 -6.76 -0.50 -17.51
CA SER A 428 -7.34 -1.84 -17.42
C SER A 428 -8.87 -1.88 -17.38
N ARG A 429 -9.53 -0.73 -17.47
CA ARG A 429 -10.99 -0.56 -17.33
C ARG A 429 -11.76 -1.08 -18.53
N GLU A 430 -11.29 -0.75 -19.73
CA GLU A 430 -11.72 -1.35 -20.99
C GLU A 430 -10.50 -2.05 -21.60
N LYS A 431 -10.69 -3.21 -22.22
CA LYS A 431 -9.61 -3.97 -22.87
C LYS A 431 -10.03 -4.42 -24.26
N PHE A 432 -9.22 -4.07 -25.24
CA PHE A 432 -9.37 -4.45 -26.64
C PHE A 432 -8.17 -5.33 -26.99
N VAL A 433 -8.44 -6.58 -27.38
CA VAL A 433 -7.42 -7.63 -27.48
C VAL A 433 -7.64 -8.43 -28.76
N ARG A 434 -6.57 -8.68 -29.51
CA ARG A 434 -6.59 -9.49 -30.74
C ARG A 434 -7.02 -10.93 -30.44
N PRO A 435 -7.81 -11.63 -31.29
CA PRO A 435 -8.36 -12.95 -30.98
C PRO A 435 -7.36 -14.05 -30.55
N ASP A 436 -6.10 -13.99 -31.01
CA ASP A 436 -5.02 -14.91 -30.63
C ASP A 436 -4.38 -14.61 -29.27
N LEU A 437 -4.66 -13.43 -28.70
CA LEU A 437 -4.13 -12.95 -27.41
C LEU A 437 -5.22 -12.83 -26.31
N ALA A 438 -6.47 -13.11 -26.68
CA ALA A 438 -7.66 -12.94 -25.85
C ALA A 438 -7.90 -14.13 -24.90
N THR A 439 -8.43 -13.83 -23.72
CA THR A 439 -8.84 -14.82 -22.71
C THR A 439 -10.37 -14.94 -22.67
N THR A 440 -10.89 -15.94 -21.94
CA THR A 440 -12.33 -16.08 -21.69
C THR A 440 -12.96 -14.95 -20.85
N LYS A 441 -12.16 -13.96 -20.42
CA LYS A 441 -12.62 -12.75 -19.72
C LYS A 441 -12.65 -11.51 -20.62
N ASP A 442 -12.05 -11.56 -21.80
CA ASP A 442 -12.00 -10.44 -22.73
C ASP A 442 -13.25 -10.46 -23.63
N LYS A 443 -13.72 -9.28 -24.05
CA LYS A 443 -14.88 -9.16 -24.94
C LYS A 443 -14.53 -9.70 -26.35
N PRO A 444 -15.41 -10.48 -27.02
CA PRO A 444 -15.17 -10.97 -28.38
C PRO A 444 -14.83 -9.83 -29.35
N PHE A 445 -13.81 -10.03 -30.18
CA PHE A 445 -13.27 -8.98 -31.05
C PHE A 445 -14.29 -8.51 -32.10
N GLU A 446 -15.14 -9.42 -32.56
CA GLU A 446 -16.22 -9.18 -33.52
C GLU A 446 -17.35 -8.31 -32.94
N GLU A 447 -17.47 -8.24 -31.61
CA GLU A 447 -18.42 -7.37 -30.89
C GLU A 447 -17.83 -5.99 -30.58
N LEU A 448 -16.54 -5.77 -30.80
CA LEU A 448 -15.90 -4.47 -30.62
C LEU A 448 -16.30 -3.51 -31.74
N GLU A 449 -16.45 -2.23 -31.40
CA GLU A 449 -16.68 -1.16 -32.39
C GLU A 449 -15.49 -1.03 -33.34
N LEU A 450 -15.70 -0.56 -34.58
CA LEU A 450 -14.63 -0.48 -35.60
C LEU A 450 -13.41 0.35 -35.18
N TYR A 451 -13.57 1.27 -34.22
CA TYR A 451 -12.44 2.04 -33.66
C TYR A 451 -11.76 1.34 -32.48
N GLU A 452 -12.50 0.51 -31.72
CA GLU A 452 -11.95 -0.38 -30.69
C GLU A 452 -11.15 -1.52 -31.36
N GLN A 453 -11.66 -2.09 -32.45
CA GLN A 453 -10.93 -3.08 -33.27
C GLN A 453 -9.62 -2.53 -33.83
N LYS A 454 -9.57 -1.26 -34.23
CA LYS A 454 -8.34 -0.60 -34.73
C LYS A 454 -7.39 -0.14 -33.63
N SER A 455 -7.88 0.00 -32.40
CA SER A 455 -7.08 0.53 -31.28
C SER A 455 -5.84 -0.33 -30.96
N ILE A 456 -5.88 -1.62 -31.31
CA ILE A 456 -4.76 -2.56 -31.12
C ILE A 456 -3.64 -2.43 -32.17
N GLU A 457 -3.85 -1.68 -33.26
CA GLU A 457 -2.92 -1.56 -34.38
C GLU A 457 -1.73 -0.63 -34.08
N SER A 458 -1.95 0.46 -33.32
CA SER A 458 -0.91 1.43 -32.97
C SER A 458 -1.24 2.22 -31.69
N PRO A 459 -0.24 2.82 -31.00
CA PRO A 459 -0.49 3.63 -29.81
C PRO A 459 -1.33 4.88 -30.11
N GLU A 460 -1.20 5.49 -31.29
CA GLU A 460 -2.04 6.62 -31.72
C GLU A 460 -3.51 6.22 -31.89
N LEU A 461 -3.76 5.00 -32.38
CA LEU A 461 -5.12 4.46 -32.51
C LEU A 461 -5.71 4.07 -31.14
N CYS A 462 -4.89 3.63 -30.20
CA CYS A 462 -5.30 3.43 -28.80
C CYS A 462 -5.64 4.77 -28.09
N ALA A 463 -4.80 5.79 -28.28
CA ALA A 463 -5.08 7.15 -27.80
C ALA A 463 -6.36 7.73 -28.41
N ALA A 464 -6.56 7.57 -29.73
CA ALA A 464 -7.78 8.00 -30.42
C ALA A 464 -9.03 7.23 -29.97
N ALA A 465 -8.88 5.95 -29.57
CA ALA A 465 -9.97 5.20 -28.96
C ALA A 465 -10.34 5.75 -27.58
N CYS A 466 -9.37 6.13 -26.74
CA CYS A 466 -9.61 6.82 -25.48
C CYS A 466 -10.37 8.14 -25.68
N MET A 467 -9.94 8.95 -26.65
CA MET A 467 -10.61 10.22 -26.98
C MET A 467 -12.06 10.05 -27.46
N LYS A 468 -12.39 8.90 -28.07
CA LYS A 468 -13.71 8.63 -28.67
C LYS A 468 -14.68 7.86 -27.77
N LYS A 469 -14.19 6.95 -26.92
CA LYS A 469 -14.99 5.97 -26.16
C LYS A 469 -16.08 6.63 -25.30
N ASP A 470 -15.66 7.60 -24.50
CA ASP A 470 -16.48 8.45 -23.64
C ASP A 470 -15.64 9.70 -23.26
N ASP A 471 -16.18 10.58 -22.43
CA ASP A 471 -15.47 11.74 -21.84
C ASP A 471 -14.68 11.38 -20.56
N GLN A 472 -14.83 10.15 -20.05
CA GLN A 472 -14.25 9.67 -18.79
C GLN A 472 -12.88 9.01 -18.95
N CYS A 473 -12.54 8.48 -20.13
CA CYS A 473 -11.23 7.89 -20.39
C CYS A 473 -10.14 8.95 -20.22
N ILE A 474 -9.25 8.75 -19.26
CA ILE A 474 -8.21 9.70 -18.86
C ILE A 474 -6.83 9.20 -19.27
N GLN A 475 -6.66 7.89 -19.46
CA GLN A 475 -5.40 7.27 -19.82
C GLN A 475 -5.57 6.01 -20.67
N TRP A 476 -4.50 5.61 -21.34
CA TRP A 476 -4.44 4.46 -22.22
C TRP A 476 -3.05 3.80 -22.16
N MET A 477 -2.99 2.53 -22.56
CA MET A 477 -1.75 1.80 -22.83
C MET A 477 -1.94 0.83 -23.99
N HIS A 478 -0.94 0.74 -24.86
CA HIS A 478 -0.90 -0.08 -26.07
C HIS A 478 0.32 -1.00 -26.06
N THR A 479 0.14 -2.20 -26.61
CA THR A 479 1.23 -3.03 -27.13
C THR A 479 0.69 -3.84 -28.33
N SER A 480 1.54 -4.54 -29.07
CA SER A 480 1.16 -5.16 -30.35
C SER A 480 0.02 -6.18 -30.23
N GLY A 481 -1.21 -5.78 -30.56
CA GLY A 481 -2.41 -6.60 -30.41
C GLY A 481 -3.22 -6.38 -29.12
N ARG A 482 -2.87 -5.40 -28.28
CA ARG A 482 -3.63 -4.98 -27.10
C ARG A 482 -3.73 -3.46 -27.00
N CYS A 483 -4.91 -2.95 -26.66
CA CYS A 483 -5.12 -1.59 -26.18
C CYS A 483 -6.00 -1.65 -24.94
N HIS A 484 -5.56 -1.03 -23.84
CA HIS A 484 -6.35 -0.90 -22.62
C HIS A 484 -6.58 0.58 -22.31
N LEU A 485 -7.77 0.89 -21.80
CA LEU A 485 -8.17 2.23 -21.38
C LEU A 485 -8.35 2.30 -19.86
N GLY A 486 -8.12 3.47 -19.27
CA GLY A 486 -8.38 3.79 -17.86
C GLY A 486 -9.15 5.09 -17.71
N ARG A 487 -10.01 5.18 -16.68
CA ARG A 487 -10.79 6.39 -16.35
C ARG A 487 -10.18 7.21 -15.20
N ASP A 488 -9.15 6.65 -14.60
CA ASP A 488 -8.51 7.11 -13.37
C ASP A 488 -7.11 7.63 -13.71
N ILE A 489 -6.59 8.65 -13.02
CA ILE A 489 -5.22 9.08 -13.24
C ILE A 489 -4.30 8.21 -12.38
N ARG A 490 -3.49 7.35 -13.00
CA ARG A 490 -2.45 6.52 -12.37
C ARG A 490 -1.12 6.72 -13.08
N LEU A 491 -0.01 6.76 -12.36
CA LEU A 491 1.32 6.84 -12.98
C LEU A 491 1.82 5.45 -13.39
N GLY A 492 1.68 4.45 -12.53
CA GLY A 492 2.20 3.10 -12.73
C GLY A 492 3.73 3.04 -12.73
N LYS A 493 4.32 2.07 -13.42
CA LYS A 493 5.76 1.77 -13.36
C LYS A 493 6.41 1.54 -14.74
N SER A 494 7.74 1.70 -14.80
CA SER A 494 8.56 1.17 -15.89
C SER A 494 8.38 -0.35 -16.01
N ASP A 495 8.32 -0.84 -17.24
CA ASP A 495 8.30 -2.26 -17.60
C ASP A 495 9.56 -2.71 -18.36
N GLU A 496 10.63 -1.90 -18.39
CA GLU A 496 11.92 -2.18 -19.07
C GLU A 496 12.60 -3.51 -18.69
N ARG A 497 12.14 -4.17 -17.61
CA ARG A 497 12.65 -5.46 -17.10
C ARG A 497 11.64 -6.61 -17.20
N GLU A 498 10.43 -6.33 -17.68
CA GLU A 498 9.37 -7.29 -17.90
C GLU A 498 9.46 -7.90 -19.31
N ASN A 499 8.62 -8.89 -19.63
CA ASN A 499 8.59 -9.52 -20.96
C ASN A 499 7.59 -8.88 -21.96
N GLU A 500 6.70 -8.00 -21.49
CA GLU A 500 5.68 -7.31 -22.30
C GLU A 500 5.82 -5.81 -22.05
N HIS A 501 6.22 -5.06 -23.08
CA HIS A 501 6.45 -3.62 -23.00
C HIS A 501 5.27 -2.82 -23.52
N TRP A 502 4.95 -1.75 -22.83
CA TRP A 502 3.80 -0.91 -23.11
C TRP A 502 4.19 0.52 -23.52
N GLU A 503 3.52 1.03 -24.54
CA GLU A 503 3.47 2.47 -24.83
C GLU A 503 2.21 3.03 -24.20
N CYS A 504 2.31 4.07 -23.39
CA CYS A 504 1.17 4.61 -22.66
C CYS A 504 1.11 6.13 -22.69
N GLY A 505 -0.06 6.65 -22.34
CA GLY A 505 -0.27 8.09 -22.25
C GLY A 505 -1.53 8.44 -21.46
N TRP A 506 -1.68 9.74 -21.27
CA TRP A 506 -2.77 10.37 -20.55
C TRP A 506 -3.44 11.42 -21.44
N MET A 507 -4.58 11.95 -21.01
CA MET A 507 -5.37 12.97 -21.72
C MET A 507 -5.23 14.31 -20.98
N PRO A 508 -4.28 15.20 -21.36
CA PRO A 508 -3.93 16.38 -20.54
C PRO A 508 -5.10 17.34 -20.33
N GLU A 509 -5.97 17.50 -21.32
CA GLU A 509 -7.17 18.34 -21.26
C GLU A 509 -8.19 17.78 -20.26
N ARG A 510 -8.30 16.45 -20.17
CA ARG A 510 -9.22 15.77 -19.23
C ARG A 510 -8.67 15.80 -17.80
N ILE A 511 -7.35 15.66 -17.62
CA ILE A 511 -6.68 15.90 -16.34
C ILE A 511 -6.87 17.36 -15.91
N ALA A 512 -6.68 18.34 -16.80
CA ALA A 512 -6.91 19.75 -16.49
C ALA A 512 -8.39 20.05 -16.14
N ALA A 513 -9.34 19.44 -16.84
CA ALA A 513 -10.76 19.55 -16.53
C ALA A 513 -11.11 18.91 -15.17
N PHE A 514 -10.53 17.76 -14.84
CA PHE A 514 -10.70 17.09 -13.54
C PHE A 514 -10.11 17.93 -12.40
N LYS A 515 -8.87 18.42 -12.54
CA LYS A 515 -8.24 19.35 -11.59
C LYS A 515 -9.13 20.56 -11.31
N LYS A 516 -9.71 21.15 -12.36
CA LYS A 516 -10.62 22.30 -12.27
C LYS A 516 -11.98 21.96 -11.66
N LYS A 517 -12.53 20.76 -11.90
CA LYS A 517 -13.79 20.28 -11.27
C LYS A 517 -13.69 20.28 -9.74
N TRP A 518 -12.49 20.02 -9.20
CA TRP A 518 -12.22 19.94 -7.77
C TRP A 518 -11.39 21.10 -7.21
N GLU A 519 -11.33 22.22 -7.94
CA GLU A 519 -10.72 23.46 -7.46
C GLU A 519 -11.53 24.02 -6.27
N GLY A 520 -10.85 24.31 -5.15
CA GLY A 520 -11.49 24.81 -3.94
C GLY A 520 -12.32 23.79 -3.14
N CYS A 521 -12.20 22.49 -3.40
CA CYS A 521 -12.94 21.46 -2.65
C CYS A 521 -12.61 21.42 -1.15
N GLU A 522 -13.62 21.09 -0.34
CA GLU A 522 -13.52 20.91 1.11
C GLU A 522 -12.68 19.68 1.50
N ILE A 523 -11.98 19.77 2.63
CA ILE A 523 -11.14 18.68 3.16
C ILE A 523 -12.02 17.61 3.80
N ARG A 524 -11.96 16.38 3.30
CA ARG A 524 -12.67 15.23 3.87
C ARG A 524 -11.76 14.45 4.82
N TRP A 525 -12.14 14.39 6.10
CA TRP A 525 -11.47 13.60 7.14
C TRP A 525 -12.15 12.25 7.43
N ALA A 526 -13.21 11.90 6.69
CA ALA A 526 -13.92 10.63 6.79
C ALA A 526 -13.76 9.81 5.51
N GLY A 527 -13.78 8.49 5.66
CA GLY A 527 -13.89 7.48 4.59
C GLY A 527 -15.28 6.84 4.52
#